data_AF-A0A847XBX8-F1
#
_entry.id   AF-A0A847XBX8-F1
#
_cell.length_a   1.000
_cell.length_b   1.000
_cell.length_c   1.000
_cell.angle_alpha   90.00
_cell.angle_beta   90.00
_cell.angle_gamma   90.00
#
_symmetry.space_group_name_H-M   'P 1'
#
loop_
_entity.id
_entity.type
_entity.pdbx_description
1 polymer ?
#
loop_
_entity_poly.entity_id
_entity_poly.type
_entity_poly.pdbx_seq_one_letter_code
_entity_poly.pdbx_strand_id
1 'polypeptide(L)'
;MARYVVDRIIAMFLTLFIIMSLSFFVIRLMPQNIFENPELPAEVIKMLEDKMHLNDPLYVQYYYYLKGIVADGDFGVSVKIRPNMPVFELIKSRVPITMLVNVLSLFISLPLGIIAGTLAALYKNKAIDNIISVLIVICISVPSFVFASLL
;
A
#
# COMPACT_ATOMS: atom_id res chain seq x y z
N MET A 1 -4.43 17.92 24.52
CA MET A 1 -5.16 17.07 23.56
C MET A 1 -5.33 17.72 22.19
N ALA A 2 -5.89 18.92 22.05
CA ALA A 2 -6.07 19.56 20.74
C ALA A 2 -4.77 19.71 19.93
N ARG A 3 -3.68 20.21 20.53
CA ARG A 3 -2.36 20.30 19.87
C ARG A 3 -1.87 18.94 19.35
N TYR A 4 -1.99 17.89 20.17
CA TYR A 4 -1.61 16.53 19.78
C TYR A 4 -2.45 15.98 18.61
N VAL A 5 -3.75 16.26 18.59
CA VAL A 5 -4.62 15.86 17.46
C VAL A 5 -4.21 16.59 16.18
N VAL A 6 -3.92 17.89 16.26
CA VAL A 6 -3.44 18.67 15.12
C VAL A 6 -2.10 18.13 14.61
N ASP A 7 -1.14 17.88 15.50
CA ASP A 7 0.17 17.31 15.13
C ASP A 7 0.01 15.97 14.41
N ARG A 8 -0.93 15.12 14.86
CA ARG A 8 -1.25 13.83 14.22
C ARG A 8 -1.90 13.99 12.85
N ILE A 9 -2.83 14.93 12.69
CA ILE A 9 -3.48 15.19 11.41
C ILE A 9 -2.46 15.71 10.40
N ILE A 10 -1.59 16.64 10.80
CA ILE A 10 -0.50 17.15 9.94
C ILE A 10 0.44 16.02 9.56
N ALA A 11 0.85 15.18 10.52
CA ALA A 11 1.69 14.03 10.25
C ALA A 11 1.01 13.05 9.26
N MET A 12 -0.30 12.83 9.38
CA MET A 12 -1.07 11.97 8.47
C MET A 12 -1.09 12.52 7.04
N PHE A 13 -1.33 13.83 6.86
CA PHE A 13 -1.29 14.43 5.53
C PHE A 13 0.13 14.41 4.93
N LEU A 14 1.15 14.67 5.75
CA LEU A 14 2.55 14.59 5.32
C LEU A 14 2.93 13.17 4.88
N THR A 15 2.55 12.14 5.65
CA THR A 15 2.84 10.75 5.30
C THR A 15 2.09 10.32 4.04
N LEU A 16 0.82 10.69 3.90
CA LEU A 16 0.05 10.43 2.67
C LEU A 16 0.69 11.10 1.46
N PHE A 17 1.10 12.37 1.59
CA PHE A 17 1.79 13.09 0.52
C PHE A 17 3.10 12.40 0.11
N ILE A 18 3.91 11.96 1.08
CA ILE A 18 5.14 11.22 0.82
C ILE A 18 4.84 9.90 0.11
N ILE A 19 3.87 9.12 0.60
CA ILE A 19 3.49 7.83 0.01
C ILE A 19 2.98 8.00 -1.42
N MET A 20 2.12 8.98 -1.68
CA MET A 20 1.62 9.28 -3.02
C MET A 20 2.75 9.67 -3.97
N SER A 21 3.67 10.51 -3.51
CA SER A 21 4.82 10.97 -4.30
C SER A 21 5.76 9.81 -4.63
N LEU A 22 6.11 9.00 -3.61
CA LEU A 22 6.91 7.79 -3.81
C LEU A 22 6.21 6.82 -4.76
N SER A 23 4.90 6.62 -4.62
CA SER A 23 4.13 5.74 -5.51
C SER A 23 4.19 6.22 -6.96
N PHE A 24 4.05 7.52 -7.20
CA PHE A 24 4.20 8.11 -8.52
C PHE A 24 5.58 7.81 -9.12
N PHE A 25 6.66 8.08 -8.37
CA PHE A 25 8.02 7.84 -8.85
C PHE A 25 8.31 6.35 -9.04
N VAL A 26 7.87 5.48 -8.13
CA VAL A 26 8.04 4.03 -8.26
C VAL A 26 7.40 3.54 -9.55
N ILE A 27 6.14 3.90 -9.81
CA ILE A 27 5.43 3.51 -11.04
C ILE A 27 6.15 4.02 -12.28
N ARG A 28 6.63 5.28 -12.26
CA ARG A 28 7.31 5.89 -13.41
C ARG A 28 8.72 5.35 -13.66
N LEU A 29 9.37 4.81 -12.62
CA LEU A 29 10.68 4.15 -12.70
C LEU A 29 10.57 2.66 -13.06
N MET A 30 9.36 2.09 -13.08
CA MET A 30 9.19 0.71 -13.54
C MET A 30 9.58 0.61 -15.01
N PRO A 31 10.33 -0.43 -15.40
CA PRO A 31 10.80 -0.60 -16.79
C PRO A 31 9.67 -0.91 -17.79
N GLN A 32 8.47 -1.23 -17.30
CA GLN A 32 7.33 -1.61 -18.14
C GLN A 32 6.46 -0.40 -18.48
N ASN A 33 6.08 -0.29 -19.75
CA ASN A 33 5.07 0.66 -20.18
C ASN A 33 3.71 0.29 -19.59
N ILE A 34 2.92 1.31 -19.23
CA ILE A 34 1.62 1.13 -18.58
C ILE A 34 0.64 0.40 -19.52
N PHE A 35 0.81 0.57 -20.83
CA PHE A 35 -0.02 0.03 -21.91
C PHE A 35 0.62 -1.12 -22.68
N GLU A 36 1.58 -1.83 -22.08
CA GLU A 36 2.26 -2.96 -22.72
C GLU A 36 1.28 -4.13 -22.93
N ASN A 37 0.51 -4.07 -24.02
CA ASN A 37 -0.42 -5.09 -24.49
C ASN A 37 -0.04 -5.46 -25.94
N PRO A 38 0.39 -6.71 -26.20
CA PRO A 38 0.77 -7.17 -27.54
C PRO A 38 -0.33 -7.02 -28.60
N GLU A 39 -1.59 -6.92 -28.18
CA GLU A 39 -2.76 -6.81 -29.06
C GLU A 39 -3.06 -5.37 -29.48
N LEU A 40 -2.45 -4.36 -28.85
CA LEU A 40 -2.69 -2.95 -29.17
C LEU A 40 -1.73 -2.46 -30.27
N PRO A 41 -2.25 -1.85 -31.35
CA PRO A 41 -1.41 -1.17 -32.33
C PRO A 41 -0.56 -0.06 -31.67
N ALA A 42 0.68 0.10 -32.12
CA ALA A 42 1.60 1.12 -31.60
C ALA A 42 1.03 2.55 -31.66
N GLU A 43 0.19 2.83 -32.66
CA GLU A 43 -0.50 4.12 -32.82
C GLU A 43 -1.51 4.37 -31.70
N VAL A 44 -2.23 3.32 -31.26
CA VAL A 44 -3.19 3.41 -30.15
C VAL A 44 -2.46 3.62 -28.83
N ILE A 45 -1.32 2.96 -28.62
CA ILE A 45 -0.48 3.15 -27.43
C ILE A 45 -0.03 4.61 -27.34
N LYS A 46 0.49 5.18 -28.43
CA LYS A 46 0.93 6.57 -28.48
C LYS A 46 -0.20 7.56 -28.19
N MET A 47 -1.39 7.33 -28.77
CA MET A 47 -2.57 8.15 -28.48
C MET A 47 -2.99 8.10 -27.01
N LEU A 48 -2.89 6.93 -26.36
CA LEU A 48 -3.19 6.76 -24.94
C LEU A 48 -2.14 7.44 -24.04
N GLU A 49 -0.86 7.37 -24.42
CA GLU A 49 0.22 8.05 -23.72
C GLU A 49 0.08 9.57 -23.77
N ASP A 50 -0.21 10.10 -24.95
CA ASP A 50 -0.45 11.54 -25.15
C ASP A 50 -1.68 12.00 -24.36
N LYS A 51 -2.77 11.22 -24.37
CA LYS A 51 -3.98 11.52 -23.59
C LYS A 51 -3.73 11.54 -22.08
N MET A 52 -2.79 10.73 -21.58
CA MET A 52 -2.43 10.66 -20.17
C MET A 52 -1.25 11.55 -19.79
N HIS A 53 -0.80 12.45 -20.69
CA HIS A 53 0.35 13.31 -20.47
C HIS A 53 1.65 12.54 -20.17
N LEU A 54 1.75 11.26 -20.53
CA LEU A 54 2.91 10.42 -20.19
C LEU A 54 4.18 10.84 -20.91
N ASN A 55 4.07 11.62 -22.00
CA ASN A 55 5.19 12.17 -22.76
C ASN A 55 5.65 13.55 -22.29
N ASP A 56 4.91 14.20 -21.38
CA ASP A 56 5.28 15.51 -20.84
C ASP A 56 6.47 15.40 -19.85
N PRO A 57 7.17 16.50 -19.52
CA PRO A 57 8.20 16.48 -18.50
C PRO A 57 7.66 15.97 -17.14
N LEU A 58 8.48 15.24 -16.38
CA LEU A 58 8.06 14.58 -15.13
C LEU A 58 7.38 15.51 -14.12
N TYR A 59 7.86 16.76 -14.01
CA TYR A 59 7.28 17.74 -13.10
C TYR A 59 5.86 18.17 -13.51
N VAL A 60 5.57 18.18 -14.82
CA VAL A 60 4.24 18.48 -15.38
C VAL A 60 3.29 17.32 -15.09
N GLN A 61 3.73 16.09 -15.31
CA GLN A 61 2.96 14.89 -14.98
C GLN A 61 2.61 14.82 -13.50
N TYR A 62 3.59 15.08 -12.64
CA TYR A 62 3.39 15.09 -11.20
C TYR A 62 2.44 16.21 -10.76
N TYR A 63 2.51 17.38 -11.39
CA TYR A 63 1.56 18.47 -11.17
C TYR A 63 0.12 18.05 -11.52
N TYR A 64 -0.11 17.47 -12.70
CA TYR A 64 -1.45 16.98 -13.09
C TYR A 64 -1.94 15.88 -12.14
N TYR A 65 -1.07 14.95 -11.74
CA TYR A 65 -1.40 13.90 -10.78
C TYR A 65 -1.84 14.46 -9.43
N LEU A 66 -1.07 15.37 -8.84
CA LEU A 66 -1.43 15.98 -7.56
C LEU A 66 -2.67 16.87 -7.66
N LYS A 67 -2.79 17.66 -8.73
CA LYS A 67 -3.94 18.52 -8.97
C LYS A 67 -5.22 17.70 -9.09
N GLY A 68 -5.20 16.63 -9.89
CA GLY A 68 -6.35 15.74 -10.04
C GLY A 68 -6.82 15.20 -8.69
N ILE A 69 -5.90 14.69 -7.87
CA ILE A 69 -6.26 14.08 -6.59
C ILE A 69 -6.71 15.12 -5.55
N VAL A 70 -6.00 16.24 -5.42
CA VAL A 70 -6.20 17.20 -4.33
C VAL A 70 -7.25 18.25 -4.65
N ALA A 71 -7.26 18.78 -5.88
CA ALA A 71 -8.18 19.84 -6.29
C ALA A 71 -9.47 19.29 -6.89
N ASP A 72 -9.37 18.28 -7.75
CA ASP A 72 -10.52 17.77 -8.51
C ASP A 72 -11.15 16.53 -7.85
N GLY A 73 -10.46 15.91 -6.89
CA GLY A 73 -10.89 14.65 -6.27
C GLY A 73 -10.88 13.46 -7.26
N ASP A 74 -10.18 13.61 -8.38
CA ASP A 74 -10.06 12.61 -9.44
C ASP A 74 -8.83 11.73 -9.23
N PHE A 75 -9.09 10.45 -8.92
CA PHE A 75 -8.07 9.42 -8.76
C PHE A 75 -7.73 8.72 -10.10
N GLY A 76 -8.38 9.13 -11.18
CA GLY A 76 -8.27 8.54 -12.50
C GLY A 76 -9.01 7.21 -12.63
N VAL A 77 -8.73 6.53 -13.73
CA VAL A 77 -9.26 5.21 -14.07
C VAL A 77 -8.17 4.14 -14.01
N SER A 78 -8.55 2.92 -13.67
CA SER A 78 -7.63 1.78 -13.70
C SER A 78 -7.31 1.40 -15.15
N VAL A 79 -6.02 1.26 -15.44
CA VAL A 79 -5.52 0.85 -16.76
C VAL A 79 -5.21 -0.65 -16.80
N LYS A 80 -4.62 -1.19 -15.72
CA LYS A 80 -4.18 -2.61 -15.67
C LYS A 80 -5.15 -3.57 -14.98
N ILE A 81 -5.76 -3.20 -13.86
CA ILE A 81 -6.54 -4.14 -13.03
C ILE A 81 -7.95 -4.31 -13.57
N ARG A 82 -8.64 -3.18 -13.84
CA ARG A 82 -9.96 -3.14 -14.45
C ARG A 82 -10.03 -1.95 -15.41
N PRO A 83 -9.76 -2.18 -16.71
CA PRO A 83 -9.72 -1.11 -17.70
C PRO A 83 -10.95 -0.20 -17.62
N ASN A 84 -10.72 1.11 -17.56
CA ASN A 84 -11.74 2.16 -17.57
C ASN A 84 -12.64 2.22 -16.32
N MET A 85 -12.33 1.50 -15.25
CA MET A 85 -13.05 1.61 -13.97
C MET A 85 -12.47 2.75 -13.12
N PRO A 86 -13.30 3.64 -12.52
CA PRO A 86 -12.81 4.65 -11.60
C PRO A 86 -12.02 4.03 -10.43
N VAL A 87 -10.83 4.56 -10.15
CA VAL A 87 -9.94 4.03 -9.10
C VAL A 87 -10.60 4.11 -7.73
N PHE A 88 -11.38 5.17 -7.47
CA PHE A 88 -12.08 5.32 -6.19
C PHE A 88 -13.10 4.20 -5.94
N GLU A 89 -13.83 3.76 -6.97
CA GLU A 89 -14.76 2.63 -6.85
C GLU A 89 -14.02 1.31 -6.61
N LEU A 90 -12.86 1.13 -7.27
CA LEU A 90 -12.01 -0.02 -7.04
C LEU A 90 -11.52 -0.06 -5.59
N ILE A 91 -11.02 1.07 -5.05
CA ILE A 91 -10.60 1.17 -3.65
C ILE A 91 -11.77 0.86 -2.72
N LYS A 92 -12.93 1.48 -2.95
CA LYS A 92 -14.14 1.27 -2.15
C LYS A 92 -14.55 -0.20 -2.11
N SER A 93 -14.40 -0.93 -3.21
CA SER A 93 -14.72 -2.37 -3.27
C SER A 93 -13.73 -3.25 -2.48
N ARG A 94 -12.49 -2.81 -2.31
CA ARG A 94 -11.41 -3.57 -1.65
C ARG A 94 -11.34 -3.31 -0.15
N VAL A 95 -11.62 -2.07 0.27
CA VAL A 95 -11.54 -1.62 1.66
C VAL A 95 -12.28 -2.54 2.65
N PRO A 96 -13.54 -2.96 2.41
CA PRO A 96 -14.26 -3.86 3.33
C PRO A 96 -13.58 -5.21 3.52
N ILE A 97 -13.05 -5.79 2.43
CA ILE A 97 -12.37 -7.09 2.46
C ILE A 97 -11.07 -6.97 3.25
N THR A 98 -10.27 -5.93 2.99
CA THR A 98 -9.02 -5.67 3.74
C THR A 98 -9.31 -5.44 5.22
N MET A 99 -10.35 -4.67 5.56
CA MET A 99 -10.76 -4.46 6.95
C MET A 99 -11.16 -5.77 7.62
N LEU A 100 -11.96 -6.60 6.96
CA LEU A 100 -12.39 -7.89 7.51
C LEU A 100 -11.21 -8.79 7.84
N VAL A 101 -10.24 -8.92 6.93
CA VAL A 101 -9.02 -9.72 7.15
C VAL A 101 -8.20 -9.18 8.34
N ASN A 102 -8.02 -7.86 8.42
CA ASN A 102 -7.27 -7.25 9.52
C ASN A 102 -7.98 -7.41 10.87
N VAL A 103 -9.30 -7.22 10.91
CA VAL A 103 -10.11 -7.37 12.12
C VAL A 103 -10.05 -8.82 12.63
N LEU A 104 -10.24 -9.80 11.75
CA LEU A 104 -10.11 -11.22 12.12
C LEU A 104 -8.69 -11.55 12.60
N SER A 105 -7.67 -11.00 11.93
CA SER A 105 -6.27 -11.16 12.36
C SER A 105 -6.03 -10.59 13.75
N LEU A 106 -6.62 -9.43 14.09
CA LEU A 106 -6.52 -8.83 15.43
C LEU A 106 -7.15 -9.71 16.52
N PHE A 107 -8.30 -10.33 16.24
CA PHE A 107 -8.95 -11.23 17.19
C PHE A 107 -8.10 -12.45 17.56
N ILE A 108 -7.21 -12.89 16.68
CA ILE A 108 -6.33 -14.02 16.91
C ILE A 108 -4.98 -13.55 17.48
N SER A 109 -4.37 -12.57 16.84
CA SER A 109 -3.02 -12.09 17.19
C SER A 109 -2.97 -11.39 18.53
N LEU A 110 -4.01 -10.64 18.91
CA LEU A 110 -4.00 -9.84 20.14
C LEU A 110 -4.03 -10.72 21.41
N PRO A 111 -4.94 -11.70 21.55
CA PRO A 111 -4.90 -12.63 22.68
C PRO A 111 -3.61 -13.45 22.73
N LEU A 112 -3.19 -14.02 21.60
CA LEU A 112 -1.97 -14.83 21.53
C LEU A 112 -0.72 -14.01 21.87
N GLY A 113 -0.62 -12.80 21.33
CA GLY A 113 0.48 -11.88 21.60
C GLY A 113 0.53 -11.46 23.06
N ILE A 114 -0.62 -11.16 23.68
CA ILE A 114 -0.70 -10.84 25.11
C ILE A 114 -0.27 -12.04 25.96
N ILE A 115 -0.78 -13.25 25.67
CA ILE A 115 -0.43 -14.46 26.43
C ILE A 115 1.06 -14.77 26.30
N ALA A 116 1.58 -14.83 25.06
CA ALA A 116 2.99 -15.14 24.81
C ALA A 116 3.91 -14.08 25.41
N GLY A 117 3.59 -12.79 25.25
CA GLY A 117 4.36 -11.69 25.83
C GLY A 117 4.34 -11.70 27.35
N THR A 118 3.19 -12.01 27.97
CA THR A 118 3.07 -12.13 29.43
C THR A 118 3.88 -13.33 29.94
N LEU A 119 3.82 -14.48 29.27
CA LEU A 119 4.61 -15.67 29.65
C LEU A 119 6.12 -15.42 29.53
N ALA A 120 6.56 -14.80 28.44
CA ALA A 120 7.97 -14.42 28.28
C ALA A 120 8.44 -13.47 29.39
N ALA A 121 7.62 -12.49 29.76
CA ALA A 121 7.94 -11.56 30.84
C ALA A 121 7.99 -12.22 32.22
N LEU A 122 7.05 -13.12 32.53
CA LEU A 122 7.01 -13.84 33.81
C LEU A 122 8.16 -14.85 33.96
N TYR A 123 8.56 -15.50 32.87
CA TYR A 123 9.63 -16.50 32.84
C TYR A 123 10.93 -15.97 32.24
N LYS A 124 11.21 -14.68 32.47
CA LYS A 124 12.39 -13.98 31.93
C LYS A 124 13.69 -14.77 32.14
N ASN A 125 14.51 -14.86 31.09
CA ASN A 125 15.76 -15.60 31.03
C ASN A 125 15.65 -17.12 31.27
N LYS A 126 14.44 -17.69 31.24
CA LYS A 126 14.23 -19.14 31.28
C LYS A 126 13.98 -19.69 29.88
N ALA A 127 13.94 -21.01 29.76
CA ALA A 127 13.69 -21.70 28.49
C ALA A 127 12.41 -21.22 27.79
N ILE A 128 11.34 -20.92 28.53
CA ILE A 128 10.06 -20.44 27.99
C ILE A 128 10.23 -19.09 27.26
N ASP A 129 10.90 -18.13 27.90
CA ASP A 129 11.21 -16.82 27.32
C ASP A 129 12.08 -16.97 26.05
N ASN A 130 13.15 -17.77 26.13
CA ASN A 130 14.04 -18.00 24.99
C ASN A 130 13.30 -18.65 23.81
N ILE A 131 12.45 -19.65 24.04
CA ILE A 131 11.68 -20.32 22.98
C ILE A 131 10.69 -19.34 22.33
N ILE A 132 9.92 -18.59 23.13
CA ILE A 132 8.96 -17.61 22.63
C ILE A 132 9.69 -16.53 21.81
N SER A 133 10.80 -16.01 22.33
CA SER A 133 11.61 -14.99 21.67
C SER A 133 12.18 -15.48 20.33
N VAL A 134 12.72 -16.70 20.27
CA VAL A 134 13.19 -17.31 19.02
C VAL A 134 12.06 -17.44 18.01
N LEU A 135 10.89 -17.91 18.43
CA LEU A 135 9.74 -18.08 17.56
C LEU A 135 9.25 -16.73 17.01
N ILE A 136 9.19 -15.69 17.85
CA ILE A 136 8.87 -14.32 17.43
C ILE A 136 9.87 -13.82 16.39
N VAL A 137 11.17 -14.01 16.64
CA VAL A 137 12.22 -13.57 15.70
C VAL A 137 12.07 -14.28 14.35
N ILE A 138 11.80 -15.59 14.33
CA ILE A 138 11.55 -16.33 13.09
C ILE A 138 10.33 -15.75 12.36
N CYS A 139 9.19 -15.59 13.04
CA CYS A 139 7.97 -15.08 12.42
C CYS A 139 8.11 -13.64 11.88
N ILE A 140 8.89 -12.78 12.55
CA ILE A 140 9.12 -11.40 12.10
C ILE A 140 10.16 -11.34 10.97
N SER A 141 11.16 -12.23 11.00
CA SER A 141 12.27 -12.20 10.03
C SER A 141 11.93 -12.88 8.71
N VAL A 142 11.02 -13.84 8.71
CA VAL A 142 10.59 -14.51 7.47
C VAL A 142 9.71 -13.56 6.65
N PRO A 143 10.09 -13.23 5.41
CA PRO A 143 9.30 -12.35 4.57
C PRO A 143 7.90 -12.90 4.29
N SER A 144 6.91 -12.00 4.25
CA SER A 144 5.50 -12.37 4.02
C SER A 144 5.27 -13.14 2.71
N PHE A 145 6.04 -12.86 1.66
CA PHE A 145 5.92 -13.57 0.38
C PHE A 145 6.32 -15.06 0.47
N VAL A 146 7.19 -15.42 1.43
CA VAL A 146 7.57 -16.83 1.66
C VAL A 146 6.37 -17.60 2.22
N PHE A 147 5.69 -17.04 3.22
CA PHE A 147 4.45 -17.61 3.74
C PHE A 147 3.36 -17.69 2.66
N ALA A 148 3.25 -16.67 1.81
CA ALA A 148 2.29 -16.67 0.71
C ALA A 148 2.59 -17.73 -0.36
N SER A 149 3.85 -18.17 -0.50
CA SER A 149 4.24 -19.21 -1.45
C SER A 149 4.03 -20.63 -0.91
N LEU A 150 3.89 -20.77 0.41
CA LEU A 150 3.64 -22.04 1.09
C LEU A 150 2.14 -22.39 1.20
N LEU A 151 1.26 -21.41 1.02
CA LEU A 151 -0.20 -21.51 1.06
C LEU A 151 -0.77 -21.62 -0.36
#